data_AF-A0A1C6NII6-F1
#
_entry.id   AF-A0A1C6NII6-F1
#
_cell.length_a   1.000
_cell.length_b   1.000
_cell.length_c   1.000
_cell.angle_alpha   90.00
_cell.angle_beta   90.00
_cell.angle_gamma   90.00
#
_symmetry.space_group_name_H-M   'P 1'
#
loop_
_entity.id
_entity.type
_entity.pdbx_description
1 polymer ?
#
loop_
_entity_poly.entity_id
_entity_poly.type
_entity_poly.pdbx_seq_one_letter_code
_entity_poly.pdbx_strand_id
1 'polypeptide(L)'
;MNNSFARLIDGMNATLREEVLTRLHDEFARGQVYGVINLLNTFKVRADWSAGFLREQVGKHFDTLDRFAALVRDRAPAVRLPELPARPALECASVAELLRLRDEVNGAICALLGWLEAQQAGLGAPLAAELEALLRDSMRAEIAIELKNSPLPLFAEMSSGRES
;
A
#
# COMPACT_ATOMS: atom_id res chain seq x y z
N MET A 1 -16.85 -0.42 10.12
CA MET A 1 -16.79 -1.67 10.92
C MET A 1 -15.39 -1.99 11.50
N ASN A 2 -14.33 -1.19 11.24
CA ASN A 2 -12.97 -1.46 11.74
C ASN A 2 -12.79 -1.48 13.26
N ASN A 3 -13.63 -0.76 14.01
CA ASN A 3 -13.44 -0.60 15.44
C ASN A 3 -13.61 -1.93 16.22
N SER A 4 -14.40 -2.87 15.71
CA SER A 4 -14.60 -4.18 16.36
C SER A 4 -13.42 -5.13 16.18
N PHE A 5 -12.77 -5.10 15.01
CA PHE A 5 -11.65 -6.01 14.72
C PHE A 5 -10.37 -5.56 15.43
N ALA A 6 -10.04 -4.27 15.35
CA ALA A 6 -8.89 -3.72 16.06
C ALA A 6 -8.99 -3.97 17.58
N ARG A 7 -10.18 -3.73 18.17
CA ARG A 7 -10.44 -3.99 19.59
C ARG A 7 -10.39 -5.48 19.95
N LEU A 8 -10.82 -6.37 19.06
CA LEU A 8 -10.71 -7.82 19.27
C LEU A 8 -9.24 -8.24 19.34
N ILE A 9 -8.42 -7.79 18.38
CA ILE A 9 -6.99 -8.10 18.39
C ILE A 9 -6.30 -7.51 19.62
N ASP A 10 -6.65 -6.28 20.03
CA ASP A 10 -6.12 -5.68 21.26
C ASP A 10 -6.49 -6.49 22.51
N GLY A 11 -7.73 -6.97 22.60
CA GLY A 11 -8.16 -7.85 23.70
C GLY A 11 -7.42 -9.19 23.72
N MET A 12 -7.17 -9.79 22.55
CA MET A 12 -6.38 -11.02 22.43
C MET A 12 -4.93 -10.78 22.87
N ASN A 13 -4.30 -9.69 22.41
CA ASN A 13 -2.93 -9.33 22.79
C ASN A 13 -2.81 -9.06 24.29
N ALA A 14 -3.75 -8.31 24.88
CA ALA A 14 -3.78 -8.05 26.32
C ALA A 14 -3.84 -9.36 27.11
N THR A 15 -4.74 -10.28 26.71
CA THR A 15 -4.87 -11.58 27.36
C THR A 15 -3.58 -12.41 27.26
N LEU A 16 -2.94 -12.46 26.08
CA LEU A 16 -1.68 -13.18 25.90
C LEU A 16 -0.56 -12.62 26.77
N ARG A 17 -0.53 -11.30 26.96
CA ARG A 17 0.50 -10.61 27.76
C ARG A 17 0.27 -10.73 29.26
N GLU A 18 -0.95 -10.46 29.71
CA GLU A 18 -1.28 -10.32 31.13
C GLU A 18 -1.60 -11.67 31.78
N GLU A 19 -2.21 -12.60 31.04
CA GLU A 19 -2.70 -13.86 31.61
C GLU A 19 -1.92 -15.09 31.17
N VAL A 20 -1.40 -15.12 29.93
CA VAL A 20 -0.69 -16.29 29.40
C VAL A 20 0.80 -16.21 29.69
N LEU A 21 1.47 -15.13 29.28
CA LEU A 21 2.92 -14.98 29.48
C LEU A 21 3.33 -15.00 30.96
N THR A 22 2.48 -14.50 31.87
CA THR A 22 2.76 -14.49 33.31
C THR A 22 2.76 -15.89 33.93
N ARG A 23 2.14 -16.87 33.28
CA ARG A 23 2.02 -18.27 33.74
C ARG A 23 2.99 -19.22 33.03
N LEU A 24 3.72 -18.74 32.03
CA LEU A 24 4.72 -19.52 31.29
C LEU A 24 6.13 -19.26 31.84
N HIS A 25 6.78 -20.33 32.28
CA HIS A 25 8.16 -20.30 32.80
C HIS A 25 9.20 -20.78 31.79
N ASP A 26 8.78 -21.47 30.73
CA ASP A 26 9.65 -21.95 29.66
C ASP A 26 9.93 -20.85 28.63
N GLU A 27 11.21 -20.58 28.37
CA GLU A 27 11.63 -19.52 27.44
C GLU A 27 11.17 -19.80 26.00
N PHE A 28 11.16 -21.07 25.58
CA PHE A 28 10.69 -21.45 24.24
C PHE A 28 9.18 -21.19 24.08
N ALA A 29 8.35 -21.63 25.03
CA ALA A 29 6.92 -21.39 25.02
C ALA A 29 6.57 -19.89 25.05
N ARG A 30 7.32 -19.10 25.82
CA ARG A 30 7.17 -17.64 25.82
C ARG A 30 7.52 -17.04 24.46
N GLY A 31 8.61 -17.48 23.82
CA GLY A 31 8.98 -17.08 22.46
C GLY A 31 7.88 -17.38 21.43
N GLN A 32 7.21 -18.55 21.54
CA GLN A 32 6.06 -18.87 20.69
C GLN A 32 4.88 -17.90 20.90
N VAL A 33 4.58 -17.53 22.15
CA VAL A 33 3.52 -16.55 22.43
C VAL A 33 3.85 -15.16 21.87
N TYR A 34 5.10 -14.71 21.96
CA TYR A 34 5.52 -13.48 21.26
C TYR A 34 5.39 -13.60 19.74
N GLY A 35 5.67 -14.77 19.16
CA GLY A 35 5.40 -15.06 17.75
C GLY A 35 3.92 -14.90 17.39
N VAL A 36 3.01 -15.40 18.23
CA VAL A 36 1.57 -15.23 18.05
C VAL A 36 1.16 -13.76 18.18
N ILE A 37 1.67 -13.02 19.16
CA ILE A 37 1.42 -11.57 19.32
C ILE A 37 1.90 -10.81 18.07
N ASN A 38 3.10 -11.15 17.56
CA ASN A 38 3.63 -10.57 16.33
C ASN A 38 2.71 -10.84 15.12
N LEU A 39 2.20 -12.07 15.00
CA LEU A 39 1.25 -12.44 13.95
C LEU A 39 -0.08 -11.69 14.09
N LEU A 40 -0.62 -11.58 15.30
CA LEU A 40 -1.84 -10.83 15.58
C LEU A 40 -1.69 -9.34 15.29
N ASN A 41 -0.57 -8.72 15.67
CA ASN A 41 -0.26 -7.34 15.30
C ASN A 41 -0.12 -7.18 13.79
N THR A 42 0.51 -8.15 13.13
CA THR A 42 0.59 -8.18 11.67
C THR A 42 -0.78 -8.28 11.03
N PHE A 43 -1.68 -9.13 11.54
CA PHE A 43 -3.07 -9.19 11.07
C PHE A 43 -3.86 -7.94 11.41
N LYS A 44 -3.66 -7.31 12.57
CA LYS A 44 -4.30 -6.03 12.90
C LYS A 44 -3.98 -4.98 11.84
N VAL A 45 -2.72 -4.85 11.48
CA VAL A 45 -2.24 -3.85 10.51
C VAL A 45 -2.55 -4.27 9.06
N ARG A 46 -2.50 -5.56 8.73
CA ARG A 46 -2.75 -6.05 7.36
C ARG A 46 -4.22 -6.26 7.03
N ALA A 47 -5.02 -6.77 7.96
CA ALA A 47 -6.47 -6.86 7.79
C ALA A 47 -7.10 -5.47 7.89
N ASP A 48 -6.43 -4.53 8.58
CA ASP A 48 -6.69 -3.10 8.50
C ASP A 48 -5.70 -2.41 7.56
N TRP A 49 -5.38 -3.01 6.39
CA TRP A 49 -5.00 -2.23 5.20
C TRP A 49 -6.10 -1.22 4.95
N SER A 50 -5.97 -0.13 5.69
CA SER A 50 -7.09 0.68 6.10
C SER A 50 -7.67 1.29 4.84
N ALA A 51 -8.98 1.51 4.83
CA ALA A 51 -9.57 2.31 3.76
C ALA A 51 -8.78 3.62 3.56
N GLY A 52 -8.15 4.17 4.61
CA GLY A 52 -7.23 5.30 4.52
C GLY A 52 -5.93 5.02 3.75
N PHE A 53 -5.22 3.94 4.05
CA PHE A 53 -4.00 3.53 3.33
C PHE A 53 -4.29 3.30 1.84
N LEU A 54 -5.30 2.47 1.53
CA LEU A 54 -5.65 2.18 0.14
C LEU A 54 -6.13 3.44 -0.59
N ARG A 55 -6.84 4.34 0.10
CA ARG A 55 -7.27 5.62 -0.46
C ARG A 55 -6.10 6.54 -0.75
N GLU A 56 -5.09 6.61 0.12
CA GLU A 56 -3.86 7.38 -0.14
C GLU A 56 -3.13 6.82 -1.38
N GLN A 57 -2.96 5.50 -1.45
CA GLN A 57 -2.29 4.83 -2.58
C GLN A 57 -3.05 5.07 -3.90
N VAL A 58 -4.34 4.73 -3.96
CA VAL A 58 -5.19 4.91 -5.14
C VAL A 58 -5.27 6.40 -5.53
N GLY A 59 -5.36 7.29 -4.55
CA GLY A 59 -5.35 8.74 -4.76
C GLY A 59 -4.11 9.22 -5.52
N LYS A 60 -2.92 8.84 -5.05
CA LYS A 60 -1.64 9.20 -5.68
C LYS A 60 -1.49 8.63 -7.09
N HIS A 61 -1.97 7.42 -7.32
CA HIS A 61 -1.93 6.86 -8.66
C HIS A 61 -2.86 7.60 -9.62
N PHE A 62 -4.07 7.97 -9.21
CA PHE A 62 -4.92 8.84 -10.02
C PHE A 62 -4.30 10.23 -10.23
N ASP A 63 -3.63 10.83 -9.23
CA ASP A 63 -2.91 12.10 -9.43
C ASP A 63 -1.80 11.97 -10.47
N THR A 64 -1.13 10.82 -10.50
CA THR A 64 -0.12 10.48 -11.51
C THR A 64 -0.76 10.41 -12.90
N LEU A 65 -1.89 9.70 -13.05
CA LEU A 65 -2.61 9.60 -14.32
C LEU A 65 -3.11 10.96 -14.82
N ASP A 66 -3.70 11.76 -13.92
CA ASP A 66 -4.21 13.09 -14.24
C ASP A 66 -3.08 14.00 -14.73
N ARG A 67 -1.95 14.00 -14.03
CA ARG A 67 -0.77 14.78 -14.40
C ARG A 67 -0.13 14.30 -15.70
N PHE A 68 -0.03 12.98 -15.89
CA PHE A 68 0.48 12.39 -17.13
C PHE A 68 -0.38 12.84 -18.33
N ALA A 69 -1.70 12.72 -18.19
CA ALA A 69 -2.63 13.08 -19.24
C ALA A 69 -2.61 14.58 -19.55
N ALA A 70 -2.47 15.44 -18.52
CA ALA A 70 -2.32 16.87 -18.69
C ALA A 70 -1.04 17.22 -19.46
N LEU A 71 0.11 16.66 -19.08
CA LEU A 71 1.39 16.90 -19.75
C LEU A 71 1.34 16.54 -21.24
N VAL A 72 0.74 15.39 -21.58
CA VAL A 72 0.61 14.97 -22.99
C VAL A 72 -0.36 15.88 -23.75
N ARG A 73 -1.52 16.22 -23.19
CA ARG A 73 -2.47 17.13 -23.86
C ARG A 73 -1.87 18.51 -24.12
N ASP A 74 -1.12 19.05 -23.16
CA ASP A 74 -0.58 20.40 -23.25
C ASP A 74 0.62 20.49 -24.20
N ARG A 75 1.46 19.44 -24.23
CA ARG A 75 2.76 19.49 -24.93
C ARG A 75 2.86 18.61 -26.17
N ALA A 76 1.96 17.65 -26.32
CA ALA A 76 1.89 16.76 -27.47
C ALA A 76 0.42 16.46 -27.86
N PRO A 77 -0.41 17.48 -28.18
CA PRO A 77 -1.84 17.30 -28.44
C PRO A 77 -2.15 16.41 -29.66
N ALA A 78 -1.18 16.23 -30.57
CA ALA A 78 -1.31 15.33 -31.71
C ALA A 78 -1.13 13.84 -31.33
N VAL A 79 -0.55 13.56 -30.16
CA VAL A 79 -0.33 12.20 -29.67
C VAL A 79 -1.59 11.72 -28.96
N ARG A 80 -2.12 10.57 -29.41
CA ARG A 80 -3.31 9.98 -28.81
C ARG A 80 -2.95 9.21 -27.54
N LEU A 81 -3.46 9.68 -26.40
CA LEU A 81 -3.40 8.96 -25.13
C LEU A 81 -4.24 7.67 -25.18
N PRO A 82 -3.82 6.60 -24.48
CA PRO A 82 -4.69 5.47 -24.23
C PRO A 82 -5.84 5.88 -23.31
N GLU A 83 -6.90 5.07 -23.29
CA GLU A 83 -8.00 5.27 -22.35
C GLU A 83 -7.51 5.07 -20.92
N LEU A 84 -7.77 6.05 -20.06
CA LEU A 84 -7.37 6.03 -18.66
C LEU A 84 -8.61 5.79 -17.79
N PRO A 85 -8.48 5.05 -16.67
CA PRO A 85 -9.58 4.83 -15.75
C PRO A 85 -10.09 6.17 -15.20
N ALA A 86 -11.41 6.30 -15.10
CA ALA A 86 -12.04 7.48 -14.54
C ALA A 86 -11.86 7.52 -13.02
N ARG A 87 -11.49 8.69 -12.47
CA ARG A 87 -11.35 8.91 -11.03
C ARG A 87 -12.72 8.89 -10.33
N PRO A 88 -12.99 7.94 -9.42
CA PRO A 88 -14.23 7.94 -8.65
C PRO A 88 -14.07 8.75 -7.35
N ALA A 89 -15.18 8.92 -6.62
CA ALA A 89 -15.17 9.51 -5.29
C ALA A 89 -14.61 8.53 -4.25
N LEU A 90 -13.31 8.63 -3.96
CA LEU A 90 -12.59 7.68 -3.11
C LEU A 90 -13.04 7.68 -1.64
N GLU A 91 -13.56 8.80 -1.13
CA GLU A 91 -13.98 8.93 0.28
C GLU A 91 -15.13 7.98 0.66
N CYS A 92 -15.99 7.66 -0.31
CA CYS A 92 -17.14 6.78 -0.11
C CYS A 92 -16.85 5.32 -0.50
N ALA A 93 -15.68 5.04 -1.09
CA ALA A 93 -15.36 3.69 -1.57
C ALA A 93 -15.11 2.73 -0.40
N SER A 94 -15.69 1.53 -0.51
CA SER A 94 -15.40 0.39 0.35
C SER A 94 -13.97 -0.13 0.13
N VAL A 95 -13.45 -0.91 1.08
CA VAL A 95 -12.12 -1.54 0.95
C VAL A 95 -12.04 -2.44 -0.29
N ALA A 96 -13.09 -3.20 -0.59
CA ALA A 96 -13.12 -4.05 -1.78
C ALA A 96 -13.06 -3.23 -3.09
N GLU A 97 -13.75 -2.10 -3.13
CA GLU A 97 -13.67 -1.17 -4.27
C GLU A 97 -12.29 -0.52 -4.38
N LEU A 98 -11.70 -0.12 -3.25
CA LEU A 98 -10.35 0.47 -3.24
C LEU A 98 -9.28 -0.53 -3.72
N LEU A 99 -9.38 -1.81 -3.34
CA LEU A 99 -8.49 -2.85 -3.86
C LEU A 99 -8.65 -3.05 -5.37
N ARG A 100 -9.90 -3.10 -5.86
CA ARG A 100 -10.18 -3.19 -7.30
C ARG A 100 -9.63 -1.99 -8.06
N LEU A 101 -9.82 -0.78 -7.52
CA LEU A 101 -9.32 0.46 -8.11
C LEU A 101 -7.79 0.51 -8.11
N ARG A 102 -7.13 0.06 -7.04
CA ARG A 102 -5.68 -0.06 -6.99
C ARG A 102 -5.18 -0.93 -8.14
N ASP A 103 -5.76 -2.12 -8.32
CA ASP A 103 -5.34 -3.06 -9.37
C ASP A 103 -5.61 -2.49 -10.78
N GLU A 104 -6.75 -1.83 -10.97
CA GLU A 104 -7.12 -1.15 -12.22
C GLU A 104 -6.15 -0.03 -12.58
N VAL A 105 -5.84 0.85 -11.63
CA VAL A 105 -4.97 2.02 -11.86
C VAL A 105 -3.51 1.59 -12.00
N ASN A 106 -3.04 0.60 -11.24
CA ASN A 106 -1.70 0.01 -11.45
C ASN A 106 -1.60 -0.65 -12.83
N GLY A 107 -2.65 -1.33 -13.28
CA GLY A 107 -2.75 -1.83 -14.65
C GLY A 107 -2.60 -0.71 -15.70
N ALA A 108 -3.25 0.44 -15.47
CA ALA A 108 -3.14 1.60 -16.35
C ALA A 108 -1.73 2.21 -16.35
N ILE A 109 -1.05 2.30 -15.19
CA ILE A 109 0.34 2.75 -15.10
C ILE A 109 1.27 1.82 -15.89
N CYS A 110 1.11 0.51 -15.77
CA CYS A 110 1.87 -0.47 -16.56
C CYS A 110 1.61 -0.32 -18.06
N ALA A 111 0.35 -0.12 -18.47
CA ALA A 111 0.01 0.12 -19.87
C ALA A 111 0.63 1.42 -20.40
N LEU A 112 0.71 2.46 -19.57
CA LEU A 112 1.36 3.73 -19.93
C LEU A 112 2.87 3.59 -20.12
N LEU A 113 3.55 2.74 -19.36
CA LEU A 113 4.98 2.45 -19.59
C LEU A 113 5.21 1.85 -20.98
N GLY A 114 4.42 0.83 -21.34
CA GLY A 114 4.50 0.24 -22.68
C GLY A 114 4.09 1.20 -23.80
N TRP A 115 3.09 2.05 -23.55
CA TRP A 115 2.70 3.10 -24.48
C TRP A 115 3.80 4.15 -24.68
N LEU A 116 4.49 4.56 -23.61
CA LEU A 116 5.55 5.56 -23.65
C LEU A 116 6.72 5.09 -24.52
N GLU A 117 7.10 3.81 -24.39
CA GLU A 117 8.11 3.18 -25.24
C GLU A 117 7.71 3.25 -26.73
N ALA A 118 6.44 2.97 -27.06
CA ALA A 118 5.94 3.03 -28.42
C ALA A 118 5.81 4.47 -28.98
N GLN A 119 5.66 5.48 -28.13
CA GLN A 119 5.42 6.88 -28.53
C GLN A 119 6.64 7.79 -28.43
N GLN A 120 7.84 7.27 -28.13
CA GLN A 120 9.05 8.08 -27.95
C GLN A 120 9.31 9.07 -29.11
N ALA A 121 9.13 8.62 -30.36
CA ALA A 121 9.33 9.46 -31.54
C ALA A 121 8.33 10.62 -31.65
N GLY A 122 7.08 10.42 -31.19
CA GLY A 122 6.01 11.41 -31.25
C GLY A 122 6.03 12.42 -30.11
N LEU A 123 6.57 12.05 -28.95
CA LEU A 123 6.63 12.90 -27.75
C LEU A 123 7.87 13.81 -27.73
N GLY A 124 8.95 13.37 -28.37
CA GLY A 124 10.26 13.99 -28.25
C GLY A 124 10.95 13.64 -26.92
N ALA A 125 12.28 13.58 -26.94
CA ALA A 125 13.08 13.08 -25.83
C ALA A 125 12.83 13.79 -24.47
N PRO A 126 12.70 15.14 -24.39
CA PRO A 126 12.48 15.81 -23.11
C PRO A 126 11.15 15.45 -22.46
N LEU A 127 10.06 15.40 -23.23
CA LEU A 127 8.74 15.06 -22.72
C LEU A 127 8.66 13.57 -22.36
N ALA A 128 9.23 12.69 -23.18
CA ALA A 128 9.27 11.27 -22.88
C ALA A 128 9.99 10.97 -21.55
N ALA A 129 11.14 11.61 -21.31
CA ALA A 129 11.89 11.45 -20.07
C ALA A 129 11.13 11.98 -18.84
N GLU A 130 10.42 13.11 -18.97
CA GLU A 130 9.61 13.66 -17.88
C GLU A 130 8.41 12.76 -17.53
N LEU A 131 7.74 12.21 -18.55
CA LEU A 131 6.65 11.26 -18.36
C LEU A 131 7.14 9.95 -17.72
N GLU A 132 8.31 9.45 -18.13
CA GLU A 132 8.92 8.27 -17.51
C GLU A 132 9.24 8.51 -16.03
N ALA A 133 9.84 9.67 -15.72
CA ALA A 133 10.15 10.05 -14.34
C ALA A 133 8.88 10.12 -13.47
N LEU A 134 7.80 10.69 -14.00
CA LEU A 134 6.51 10.76 -13.32
C LEU A 134 5.97 9.36 -12.96
N LEU A 135 5.99 8.41 -13.90
CA LEU A 135 5.53 7.04 -13.66
C LEU A 135 6.43 6.33 -12.64
N ARG A 136 7.75 6.50 -12.75
CA ARG A 136 8.73 5.92 -11.83
C ARG A 136 8.58 6.45 -10.40
N ASP A 137 8.32 7.74 -10.25
CA ASP A 137 8.11 8.34 -8.93
C ASP A 137 6.79 7.88 -8.29
N SER A 138 5.76 7.57 -9.09
CA SER A 138 4.53 6.94 -8.60
C SER A 138 4.81 5.59 -7.95
N MET A 139 5.59 4.72 -8.61
CA MET A 139 5.99 3.41 -8.08
C MET A 139 6.83 3.53 -6.79
N ARG A 140 7.70 4.54 -6.71
CA ARG A 140 8.48 4.80 -5.48
C ARG A 140 7.58 5.28 -4.35
N ALA A 141 6.61 6.14 -4.63
CA ALA A 141 5.66 6.63 -3.65
C ALA A 141 4.81 5.50 -3.08
N GLU A 142 4.41 4.54 -3.92
CA GLU A 142 3.71 3.33 -3.51
C GLU A 142 4.52 2.52 -2.48
N ILE A 143 5.77 2.19 -2.81
CA ILE A 143 6.67 1.44 -1.90
C ILE A 143 6.87 2.19 -0.58
N ALA A 144 7.03 3.52 -0.63
CA ALA A 144 7.21 4.33 0.58
C ALA A 144 5.97 4.28 1.49
N ILE A 145 4.77 4.29 0.91
CA ILE A 145 3.51 4.15 1.64
C ILE A 145 3.40 2.74 2.25
N GLU A 146 3.75 1.69 1.52
CA GLU A 146 3.75 0.32 2.03
C GLU A 146 4.72 0.11 3.19
N LEU A 147 5.94 0.61 3.08
CA LEU A 147 6.95 0.52 4.14
C LEU A 147 6.52 1.26 5.40
N LYS A 148 5.93 2.45 5.27
CA LYS A 148 5.41 3.24 6.40
C LYS A 148 4.32 2.48 7.17
N ASN A 149 3.55 1.63 6.50
CA ASN A 149 2.41 0.91 7.08
C ASN A 149 2.73 -0.57 7.37
N SER A 150 4.00 -0.97 7.34
CA SER A 150 4.43 -2.31 7.70
C SER A 150 4.86 -2.36 9.18
N PRO A 151 4.37 -3.32 9.98
CA PRO A 151 4.78 -3.44 11.38
C PRO A 151 6.25 -3.85 11.50
N LEU A 152 6.94 -3.30 12.50
CA LEU A 152 8.29 -3.73 12.84
C LEU A 152 8.24 -5.16 13.40
N PRO A 153 9.10 -6.07 12.92
CA PRO A 153 9.10 -7.45 13.37
C PRO A 153 9.69 -7.58 14.78
N LEU A 154 9.00 -8.34 15.65
CA LEU A 154 9.41 -8.62 17.04
C LEU A 154 10.49 -9.71 17.16
N PHE A 155 11.51 -9.68 16.30
CA PHE A 155 12.50 -10.77 16.22
C PHE A 155 13.31 -10.95 17.50
N ALA A 156 13.59 -9.87 18.24
CA ALA A 156 14.36 -9.91 19.47
C ALA A 156 13.58 -10.59 20.60
N GLU A 157 12.29 -10.27 20.71
CA GLU A 157 11.36 -10.81 21.70
C GLU A 157 11.03 -12.27 21.40
N MET A 158 10.86 -12.62 20.11
CA MET A 158 10.68 -14.00 19.65
C MET A 158 11.90 -14.88 19.98
N SER A 159 13.12 -14.34 19.87
CA SER A 159 14.35 -15.10 20.09
C SER A 159 14.73 -15.20 21.58
N SER A 160 14.35 -14.22 22.39
CA SER A 160 14.74 -14.13 23.81
C SER A 160 13.64 -14.56 24.79
N GLY A 161 12.37 -14.59 24.37
CA GLY A 161 11.24 -14.85 25.27
C GLY A 161 11.01 -13.75 26.31
N ARG A 162 11.58 -12.55 26.09
CA ARG A 162 11.50 -11.40 26.99
C ARG A 162 11.05 -10.16 26.21
N GLU A 163 10.33 -9.29 26.91
CA GLU A 163 9.92 -8.00 26.38
C GLU A 163 11.10 -7.03 26.47
N SER A 164 11.36 -6.28 25.40
CA SER A 164 12.41 -5.26 25.32
C SER A 164 11.92 -3.88 25.72
#